data_AF-A0A9P7G1A4-F1
#
_entry.id   AF-A0A9P7G1A4-F1
#
_cell.length_a   1.000
_cell.length_b   1.000
_cell.length_c   1.000
_cell.angle_alpha   90.00
_cell.angle_beta   90.00
_cell.angle_gamma   90.00
#
_symmetry.space_group_name_H-M   'P 1'
#
loop_
_entity.id
_entity.type
_entity.pdbx_description
1 polymer ?
#
loop_
_entity_poly.entity_id
_entity_poly.type
_entity_poly.pdbx_seq_one_letter_code
_entity_poly.pdbx_strand_id
1 'polypeptide(L)'
;MRTLPNKKQLEELQMIKFSLLQNETLVFLDESEAWARWLADFEADSLPAVQQGPISPARVEIKVYDSPMFFVVEIPLGYSGNLGGAQPIFAVKGDQINRIEQDRWQRLIKDKLEEIADSEYPIYQLISLHLLPLIQEQRFAKVGYPGVIYAEGMKEDIEEFVANIKAMQWLALRVRFIEEVLIGNRTPDKGERRWIEFSKVGEVVEEMRKLGREQLVVEMGIGSAGPK
;
A
#
# COMPACT_ATOMS: atom_id res chain seq x y z
N MET A 1 16.12 -27.90 19.66
CA MET A 1 17.42 -27.25 19.96
C MET A 1 17.24 -25.80 19.56
N ARG A 2 17.46 -24.82 20.45
CA ARG A 2 17.24 -23.39 20.13
C ARG A 2 18.42 -22.89 19.30
N THR A 3 18.15 -22.36 18.12
CA THR A 3 19.17 -21.81 17.22
C THR A 3 19.07 -20.29 17.24
N LEU A 4 20.21 -19.62 17.34
CA LEU A 4 20.27 -18.17 17.28
C LEU A 4 19.86 -17.69 15.88
N PRO A 5 19.07 -16.62 15.76
CA PRO A 5 18.79 -16.01 14.46
C PRO A 5 20.09 -15.62 13.77
N ASN A 6 20.18 -15.83 12.47
CA ASN A 6 21.32 -15.37 11.71
C ASN A 6 21.34 -13.82 11.70
N LYS A 7 22.52 -13.21 11.82
CA LYS A 7 22.68 -11.76 11.71
C LYS A 7 22.02 -11.20 10.44
N LYS A 8 22.21 -11.87 9.30
CA LYS A 8 21.61 -11.45 8.01
C LYS A 8 20.09 -11.47 8.02
N GLN A 9 19.48 -12.44 8.73
CA GLN A 9 18.03 -12.51 8.91
C GLN A 9 17.50 -11.30 9.69
N LEU A 10 18.19 -10.90 10.76
CA LEU A 10 17.82 -9.71 11.55
C LEU A 10 18.06 -8.42 10.76
N GLU A 11 19.16 -8.32 10.01
CA GLU A 11 19.45 -7.19 9.11
C GLU A 11 18.31 -6.98 8.10
N GLU A 12 17.86 -8.03 7.39
CA GLU A 12 16.77 -7.91 6.42
C GLU A 12 15.44 -7.49 7.06
N LEU A 13 15.08 -8.09 8.20
CA LEU A 13 13.86 -7.73 8.93
C LEU A 13 13.90 -6.26 9.39
N GLN A 14 15.06 -5.78 9.83
CA GLN A 14 15.25 -4.40 10.23
C GLN A 14 15.15 -3.45 9.03
N MET A 15 15.77 -3.80 7.90
CA MET A 15 15.67 -3.02 6.66
C MET A 15 14.22 -2.92 6.18
N ILE A 16 13.46 -4.01 6.24
CA ILE A 16 12.03 -3.98 5.91
C ILE A 16 11.29 -3.07 6.89
N LYS A 17 11.48 -3.23 8.21
CA LYS A 17 10.82 -2.39 9.22
C LYS A 17 11.06 -0.89 8.98
N PHE A 18 12.26 -0.50 8.55
CA PHE A 18 12.60 0.90 8.26
C PHE A 18 12.16 1.40 6.88
N SER A 19 11.88 0.51 5.93
CA SER A 19 11.37 0.90 4.60
C SER A 19 9.85 1.08 4.57
N LEU A 20 9.13 0.57 5.58
CA LEU A 20 7.67 0.67 5.63
C LEU A 20 7.19 2.12 5.67
N LEU A 21 6.14 2.39 4.89
CA LEU A 21 5.39 3.65 4.96
C LEU A 21 4.46 3.68 6.18
N GLN A 22 3.93 4.87 6.51
CA GLN A 22 3.02 5.06 7.67
C GLN A 22 1.76 4.19 7.60
N ASN A 23 1.35 3.79 6.40
CA ASN A 23 0.18 2.94 6.16
C ASN A 23 0.56 1.46 5.95
N GLU A 24 1.79 1.07 6.25
CA GLU A 24 2.30 -0.28 6.09
C GLU A 24 2.70 -0.82 7.47
N THR A 25 2.48 -2.10 7.67
CA THR A 25 2.72 -2.76 8.95
C THR A 25 3.43 -4.08 8.74
N LEU A 26 4.31 -4.39 9.68
CA LEU A 26 4.98 -5.68 9.80
C LEU A 26 4.67 -6.24 11.18
N VAL A 27 4.11 -7.44 11.20
CA VAL A 27 3.67 -8.12 12.44
C VAL A 27 4.20 -9.55 12.44
N PHE A 28 4.84 -9.95 13.53
CA PHE A 28 5.22 -11.34 13.74
C PHE A 28 3.99 -12.16 14.13
N LEU A 29 3.75 -13.26 13.42
CA LEU A 29 2.62 -14.16 13.66
C LEU A 29 2.93 -15.17 14.77
N ASP A 30 4.16 -15.67 14.81
CA ASP A 30 4.61 -16.71 15.74
C ASP A 30 5.76 -16.17 16.61
N GLU A 31 5.78 -16.53 17.89
CA GLU A 31 6.79 -16.07 18.86
C GLU A 31 7.04 -14.55 18.81
N SER A 32 5.98 -13.77 18.63
CA SER A 32 6.06 -12.34 18.28
C SER A 32 6.87 -11.51 19.28
N GLU A 33 6.72 -11.78 20.58
CA GLU A 33 7.53 -11.13 21.62
C GLU A 33 9.02 -11.49 21.52
N ALA A 34 9.35 -12.74 21.19
CA ALA A 34 10.75 -13.17 21.11
C ALA A 34 11.43 -12.52 19.90
N TRP A 35 10.80 -12.58 18.73
CA TRP A 35 11.31 -11.94 17.52
C TRP A 35 11.38 -10.41 17.63
N ALA A 36 10.37 -9.78 18.25
CA ALA A 36 10.40 -8.34 18.48
C ALA A 36 11.54 -7.92 19.43
N ARG A 37 11.79 -8.70 20.50
CA ARG A 37 12.93 -8.47 21.40
C ARG A 37 14.26 -8.62 20.68
N TRP A 38 14.45 -9.70 19.92
CA TRP A 38 15.67 -9.91 19.14
C TRP A 38 15.93 -8.78 18.15
N LEU A 39 14.90 -8.29 17.47
CA LEU A 39 15.04 -7.18 16.53
C LEU A 39 15.38 -5.87 17.25
N ALA A 40 14.81 -5.63 18.44
CA ALA A 40 15.11 -4.45 19.26
C ALA A 40 16.53 -4.50 19.86
N ASP A 41 16.96 -5.65 20.38
CA ASP A 41 18.31 -5.85 20.90
C ASP A 41 19.37 -5.71 19.79
N PHE A 42 19.05 -6.14 18.57
CA PHE A 42 19.89 -5.93 17.39
C PHE A 42 19.98 -4.45 17.01
N GLU A 43 18.85 -3.74 17.02
CA GLU A 43 18.77 -2.30 16.74
C GLU A 43 19.59 -1.47 17.73
N ALA A 44 19.61 -1.88 19.01
CA ALA A 44 20.37 -1.23 20.06
C ALA A 44 21.82 -1.72 20.21
N ASP A 45 22.33 -2.51 19.24
CA ASP A 45 23.66 -3.14 19.25
C ASP A 45 24.01 -3.81 20.61
N SER A 46 22.99 -4.38 21.24
CA SER A 46 23.05 -4.94 22.59
C SER A 46 22.60 -6.40 22.59
N LEU A 47 22.91 -7.11 21.49
CA LEU A 47 22.71 -8.55 21.39
C LEU A 47 23.44 -9.27 22.54
N PRO A 48 22.72 -9.91 23.46
CA PRO A 48 23.36 -10.60 24.57
C PRO A 48 24.03 -11.88 24.12
N ALA A 49 25.21 -12.15 24.67
CA ALA A 49 26.03 -13.32 24.33
C ALA A 49 25.34 -14.68 24.60
N VAL A 50 24.28 -14.72 25.42
CA VAL A 50 23.58 -15.94 25.84
C VAL A 50 22.07 -15.70 25.97
N GLN A 51 21.39 -15.31 24.89
CA GLN A 51 19.92 -15.44 24.82
C GLN A 51 19.55 -16.75 24.12
N GLN A 52 18.49 -17.39 24.63
CA GLN A 52 17.88 -18.53 23.97
C GLN A 52 17.15 -18.03 22.71
N GLY A 53 17.63 -18.46 21.53
CA GLY A 53 17.01 -18.11 20.26
C GLY A 53 15.56 -18.62 20.13
N PRO A 54 14.79 -18.07 19.17
CA PRO A 54 13.44 -18.52 18.86
C PRO A 54 13.44 -20.01 18.46
N ILE A 55 12.33 -20.68 18.73
CA ILE A 55 12.17 -22.13 18.50
C ILE A 55 11.61 -22.38 17.09
N SER A 56 10.80 -21.45 16.58
CA SER A 56 10.17 -21.50 15.27
C SER A 56 10.81 -20.55 14.24
N PRO A 57 10.62 -20.80 12.93
CA PRO A 57 10.87 -19.83 11.87
C PRO A 57 10.25 -18.46 12.16
N ALA A 58 10.87 -17.39 11.65
CA ALA A 58 10.26 -16.07 11.72
C ALA A 58 9.12 -16.02 10.72
N ARG A 59 7.89 -15.95 11.20
CA ARG A 59 6.73 -15.83 10.32
C ARG A 59 6.14 -14.44 10.47
N VAL A 60 6.17 -13.70 9.37
CA VAL A 60 5.94 -12.26 9.34
C VAL A 60 4.82 -11.94 8.38
N GLU A 61 3.80 -11.25 8.88
CA GLU A 61 2.74 -10.66 8.08
C GLU A 61 3.12 -9.21 7.74
N ILE A 62 3.01 -8.88 6.46
CA ILE A 62 3.27 -7.54 5.94
C ILE A 62 2.00 -7.07 5.23
N LYS A 63 1.42 -5.99 5.75
CA LYS A 63 0.09 -5.50 5.34
C LYS A 63 0.12 -4.01 5.07
N VAL A 64 -0.53 -3.64 3.97
CA VAL A 64 -0.87 -2.25 3.66
C VAL A 64 -2.29 -1.96 4.17
N TYR A 65 -2.48 -0.86 4.89
CA TYR A 65 -3.79 -0.42 5.38
C TYR A 65 -4.78 -0.27 4.23
N ASP A 66 -6.02 -0.71 4.44
CA ASP A 66 -7.10 -0.80 3.44
C ASP A 66 -6.77 -1.61 2.17
N SER A 67 -5.70 -2.40 2.17
CA SER A 67 -5.46 -3.39 1.12
C SER A 67 -6.26 -4.67 1.41
N PRO A 68 -6.99 -5.23 0.42
CA PRO A 68 -7.67 -6.52 0.56
C PRO A 68 -6.71 -7.70 0.59
N MET A 69 -5.41 -7.45 0.36
CA MET A 69 -4.35 -8.44 0.30
C MET A 69 -3.14 -8.04 1.15
N PHE A 70 -2.42 -9.04 1.61
CA PHE A 70 -1.22 -8.92 2.43
C PHE A 70 -0.28 -10.09 2.13
N PHE A 71 0.98 -9.94 2.52
CA PHE A 71 1.99 -10.97 2.34
C PHE A 71 2.32 -11.63 3.67
N VAL A 72 2.60 -12.91 3.63
CA VAL A 72 3.17 -13.67 4.73
C VAL A 72 4.50 -14.24 4.26
N VAL A 73 5.55 -13.93 5.00
CA VAL A 73 6.91 -14.43 4.76
C VAL A 73 7.27 -15.34 5.91
N GLU A 74 7.66 -16.57 5.60
CA GLU A 74 8.21 -17.51 6.56
C GLU A 74 9.70 -17.66 6.30
N ILE A 75 10.52 -17.23 7.25
CA ILE A 75 11.98 -17.22 7.16
C ILE A 75 12.52 -18.34 8.04
N PRO A 76 13.09 -19.41 7.45
CA PRO A 76 13.57 -20.55 8.20
C PRO A 76 14.76 -20.16 9.09
N LEU A 77 14.93 -20.84 10.23
CA LEU A 77 16.04 -20.62 11.15
C LEU A 77 17.42 -20.85 10.52
N GLY A 78 17.48 -21.68 9.47
CA GLY A 78 18.70 -21.94 8.70
C GLY A 78 18.98 -20.93 7.58
N TYR A 79 18.19 -19.87 7.45
CA TYR A 79 18.37 -18.87 6.40
C TYR A 79 19.71 -18.14 6.55
N SER A 80 20.50 -18.12 5.48
CA SER A 80 21.87 -17.57 5.47
C SER A 80 21.97 -16.16 4.92
N GLY A 81 20.85 -15.49 4.60
CA GLY A 81 20.86 -14.20 3.89
C GLY A 81 20.97 -14.34 2.36
N ASN A 82 20.75 -15.55 1.82
CA ASN A 82 20.72 -15.77 0.37
C ASN A 82 19.78 -16.94 0.03
N LEU A 83 19.44 -17.06 -1.26
CA LEU A 83 18.52 -18.10 -1.75
C LEU A 83 19.19 -19.45 -2.05
N GLY A 84 20.49 -19.62 -1.79
CA GLY A 84 21.23 -20.86 -2.06
C GLY A 84 21.07 -21.96 -1.01
N GLY A 85 20.51 -21.63 0.17
CA GLY A 85 20.35 -22.53 1.31
C GLY A 85 18.89 -22.78 1.69
N ALA A 86 18.58 -22.69 2.98
CA ALA A 86 17.19 -22.77 3.45
C ALA A 86 16.42 -21.52 2.99
N GLN A 87 15.50 -21.70 2.04
CA GLN A 87 14.82 -20.59 1.37
C GLN A 87 13.61 -20.07 2.18
N PRO A 88 13.40 -18.75 2.19
CA PRO A 88 12.16 -18.17 2.72
C PRO A 88 10.96 -18.54 1.84
N ILE A 89 9.81 -18.74 2.47
CA ILE A 89 8.55 -19.06 1.80
C ILE A 89 7.69 -17.79 1.80
N PHE A 90 7.20 -17.42 0.62
CA PHE A 90 6.34 -16.27 0.43
C PHE A 90 4.93 -16.72 0.09
N ALA A 91 3.94 -16.17 0.79
CA ALA A 91 2.54 -16.42 0.54
C ALA A 91 1.79 -15.09 0.42
N VAL A 92 1.01 -14.94 -0.64
CA VAL A 92 -0.01 -13.89 -0.72
C VAL A 92 -1.32 -14.40 -0.09
N LYS A 93 -1.92 -13.58 0.76
CA LYS A 93 -3.21 -13.84 1.41
C LYS A 93 -4.11 -12.61 1.28
N GLY A 94 -5.41 -12.79 1.48
CA GLY A 94 -6.38 -11.71 1.44
C GLY A 94 -7.80 -12.22 1.62
N ASP A 95 -8.67 -11.38 2.18
CA ASP A 95 -10.06 -11.75 2.48
C ASP A 95 -10.92 -11.83 1.21
N GLN A 96 -10.49 -11.17 0.13
CA GLN A 96 -11.22 -11.04 -1.13
C GLN A 96 -10.34 -11.36 -2.36
N ILE A 97 -9.16 -11.95 -2.16
CA ILE A 97 -8.29 -12.32 -3.27
C ILE A 97 -8.87 -13.55 -3.98
N ASN A 98 -9.16 -13.40 -5.27
CA ASN A 98 -9.64 -14.54 -6.04
C ASN A 98 -8.44 -15.44 -6.46
N ARG A 99 -8.73 -16.67 -6.88
CA ARG A 99 -7.70 -17.63 -7.27
C ARG A 99 -6.79 -17.14 -8.41
N ILE A 100 -7.35 -16.38 -9.36
CA ILE A 100 -6.59 -15.85 -10.51
C ILE A 100 -5.57 -14.81 -10.05
N GLU A 101 -5.98 -13.91 -9.16
CA GLU A 101 -5.10 -12.91 -8.55
C GLU A 101 -4.03 -13.57 -7.67
N GLN A 102 -4.42 -14.58 -6.89
CA GLN A 102 -3.47 -15.34 -6.08
C GLN A 102 -2.41 -16.01 -6.96
N ASP A 103 -2.82 -16.69 -8.04
CA ASP A 103 -1.91 -17.32 -8.99
C ASP A 103 -1.01 -16.29 -9.69
N ARG A 104 -1.55 -15.12 -10.04
CA ARG A 104 -0.78 -14.01 -10.63
C ARG A 104 0.30 -13.52 -9.68
N TRP A 105 -0.03 -13.27 -8.42
CA TRP A 105 0.92 -12.82 -7.42
C TRP A 105 1.97 -13.88 -7.10
N GLN A 106 1.59 -15.15 -7.03
CA GLN A 106 2.54 -16.25 -6.84
C GLN A 106 3.54 -16.36 -7.99
N ARG A 107 3.09 -16.21 -9.25
CA ARG A 107 3.99 -16.15 -10.41
C ARG A 107 4.93 -14.95 -10.32
N LEU A 108 4.39 -13.77 -10.04
CA LEU A 108 5.18 -12.55 -9.91
C LEU A 108 6.26 -12.68 -8.82
N ILE A 109 5.91 -13.24 -7.65
CA ILE A 109 6.87 -13.51 -6.56
C ILE A 109 7.98 -14.42 -7.07
N LYS A 110 7.64 -15.50 -7.77
CA LYS A 110 8.61 -16.44 -8.32
C LYS A 110 9.54 -15.76 -9.33
N ASP A 111 8.97 -15.03 -10.29
CA ASP A 111 9.74 -14.33 -11.32
C ASP A 111 10.69 -13.30 -10.69
N LYS A 112 10.22 -12.53 -9.69
CA LYS A 112 11.05 -11.56 -8.97
C LYS A 112 12.12 -12.21 -8.09
N LEU A 113 11.86 -13.37 -7.50
CA LEU A 113 12.89 -14.13 -6.77
C LEU A 113 14.01 -14.62 -7.69
N GLU A 114 13.68 -15.03 -8.91
CA GLU A 114 14.67 -15.41 -9.92
C GLU A 114 15.51 -14.19 -10.37
N GLU A 115 14.89 -13.03 -10.52
CA GLU A 115 15.59 -11.77 -10.86
C GLU A 115 16.57 -11.31 -9.77
N ILE A 116 16.25 -11.52 -8.49
CA ILE A 116 17.06 -11.07 -7.34
C ILE A 116 17.88 -12.21 -6.70
N ALA A 117 18.08 -13.33 -7.42
CA ALA A 117 18.67 -14.53 -6.84
C ALA A 117 20.10 -14.32 -6.30
N ASP A 118 20.84 -13.37 -6.86
CA ASP A 118 22.21 -12.98 -6.47
C ASP A 118 22.24 -11.81 -5.46
N SER A 119 21.08 -11.35 -5.01
CA SER A 119 20.96 -10.27 -4.03
C SER A 119 21.56 -10.63 -2.68
N GLU A 120 22.16 -9.63 -2.03
CA GLU A 120 22.63 -9.72 -0.64
C GLU A 120 21.46 -9.71 0.36
N TYR A 121 20.28 -9.20 -0.03
CA TYR A 121 19.11 -9.05 0.83
C TYR A 121 17.81 -9.35 0.07
N PRO A 122 17.58 -10.62 -0.35
CA PRO A 122 16.51 -10.96 -1.27
C PRO A 122 15.10 -10.79 -0.67
N ILE A 123 14.92 -10.99 0.64
CA ILE A 123 13.61 -10.79 1.30
C ILE A 123 13.28 -9.30 1.33
N TYR A 124 14.24 -8.48 1.74
CA TYR A 124 14.09 -7.02 1.74
C TYR A 124 13.79 -6.49 0.34
N GLN A 125 14.56 -6.90 -0.67
CA GLN A 125 14.37 -6.43 -2.03
C GLN A 125 13.03 -6.87 -2.61
N LEU A 126 12.66 -8.14 -2.43
CA LEU A 126 11.36 -8.63 -2.90
C LEU A 126 10.22 -7.82 -2.28
N ILE A 127 10.19 -7.70 -0.95
CA ILE A 127 9.09 -7.05 -0.25
C ILE A 127 9.06 -5.55 -0.53
N SER A 128 10.16 -4.85 -0.24
CA SER A 128 10.18 -3.39 -0.20
C SER A 128 10.30 -2.76 -1.57
N LEU A 129 11.01 -3.39 -2.51
CA LEU A 129 11.28 -2.80 -3.83
C LEU A 129 10.37 -3.34 -4.93
N HIS A 130 9.75 -4.50 -4.73
CA HIS A 130 8.88 -5.10 -5.75
C HIS A 130 7.43 -5.24 -5.30
N LEU A 131 7.16 -5.90 -4.18
CA LEU A 131 5.79 -6.28 -3.82
C LEU A 131 4.96 -5.13 -3.23
N LEU A 132 5.50 -4.42 -2.24
CA LEU A 132 4.81 -3.29 -1.60
C LEU A 132 4.48 -2.16 -2.60
N PRO A 133 5.42 -1.70 -3.45
CA PRO A 133 5.11 -0.70 -4.47
C PRO A 133 3.96 -1.12 -5.39
N LEU A 134 3.91 -2.38 -5.80
CA LEU A 134 2.85 -2.88 -6.68
C LEU A 134 1.48 -2.94 -6.01
N ILE A 135 1.40 -3.24 -4.70
CA ILE A 135 0.15 -3.11 -3.95
C ILE A 135 -0.28 -1.64 -3.93
N GLN A 136 0.65 -0.72 -3.64
CA GLN A 136 0.33 0.71 -3.58
C GLN A 136 -0.15 1.23 -4.95
N GLU A 137 0.52 0.86 -6.04
CA GLU A 137 0.09 1.18 -7.40
C GLU A 137 -1.31 0.65 -7.70
N GLN A 138 -1.63 -0.58 -7.31
CA GLN A 138 -2.97 -1.14 -7.48
C GLN A 138 -4.04 -0.40 -6.68
N ARG A 139 -3.69 0.24 -5.57
CA ARG A 139 -4.61 1.11 -4.82
C ARG A 139 -4.92 2.39 -5.59
N PHE A 140 -3.94 2.98 -6.26
CA PHE A 140 -4.17 4.13 -7.14
C PHE A 140 -4.86 3.75 -8.46
N ALA A 141 -4.71 2.51 -8.91
CA ALA A 141 -5.16 2.03 -10.23
C ALA A 141 -6.45 1.20 -10.21
N LYS A 142 -7.17 1.06 -9.09
CA LYS A 142 -8.46 0.35 -9.08
C LYS A 142 -9.43 1.03 -10.05
N VAL A 143 -9.87 0.30 -11.07
CA VAL A 143 -10.98 0.67 -11.95
C VAL A 143 -12.22 0.85 -11.07
N GLY A 144 -12.57 2.10 -10.78
CA GLY A 144 -13.56 2.47 -9.74
C GLY A 144 -13.10 3.58 -8.78
N TYR A 145 -11.81 3.95 -8.79
CA TYR A 145 -11.28 5.17 -8.18
C TYR A 145 -10.93 6.21 -9.27
N PRO A 146 -11.92 6.87 -9.90
CA PRO A 146 -11.67 8.22 -10.37
C PRO A 146 -11.70 9.09 -9.11
N GLY A 147 -10.53 9.43 -8.57
CA GLY A 147 -10.48 10.53 -7.62
C GLY A 147 -11.07 11.76 -8.30
N VAL A 148 -12.29 12.15 -7.94
CA VAL A 148 -12.88 13.39 -8.42
C VAL A 148 -12.15 14.49 -7.68
N ILE A 149 -11.33 15.25 -8.40
CA ILE A 149 -10.67 16.43 -7.86
C ILE A 149 -11.60 17.61 -8.11
N TYR A 150 -12.19 18.16 -7.05
CA TYR A 150 -12.94 19.40 -7.10
C TYR A 150 -12.01 20.58 -6.78
N ALA A 151 -11.94 21.55 -7.69
CA ALA A 151 -11.17 22.78 -7.51
C ALA A 151 -12.08 23.99 -7.82
N GLU A 152 -12.01 25.02 -6.98
CA GLU A 152 -12.78 26.26 -7.08
C GLU A 152 -11.82 27.44 -6.93
N GLY A 153 -11.84 28.39 -7.86
CA GLY A 153 -10.86 29.48 -7.94
C GLY A 153 -11.09 30.40 -9.14
N MET A 154 -10.18 31.36 -9.35
CA MET A 154 -10.15 32.12 -10.59
C MET A 154 -9.82 31.19 -11.76
N LYS A 155 -10.31 31.51 -12.95
CA LYS A 155 -10.16 30.66 -14.14
C LYS A 155 -8.70 30.33 -14.41
N GLU A 156 -7.82 31.33 -14.31
CA GLU A 156 -6.39 31.21 -14.57
C GLU A 156 -5.73 30.20 -13.60
N ASP A 157 -6.11 30.24 -12.32
CA ASP A 157 -5.61 29.32 -11.30
C ASP A 157 -6.04 27.87 -11.56
N ILE A 158 -7.29 27.68 -12.02
CA ILE A 158 -7.83 26.36 -12.36
C ILE A 158 -7.17 25.80 -13.62
N GLU A 159 -6.93 26.64 -14.63
CA GLU A 159 -6.24 26.24 -15.86
C GLU A 159 -4.78 25.82 -15.59
N GLU A 160 -4.06 26.57 -14.76
CA GLU A 160 -2.70 26.22 -14.32
C GLU A 160 -2.69 24.90 -13.52
N PHE A 161 -3.63 24.73 -12.58
CA PHE A 161 -3.80 23.50 -11.82
C PHE A 161 -4.00 22.28 -12.74
N VAL A 162 -4.90 22.40 -13.72
CA VAL A 162 -5.16 21.34 -14.71
C VAL A 162 -3.92 21.05 -15.56
N ALA A 163 -3.18 22.08 -15.98
CA ALA A 163 -1.95 21.91 -16.74
C ALA A 163 -0.89 21.14 -15.94
N ASN A 164 -0.72 21.48 -14.65
CA ASN A 164 0.21 20.80 -13.75
C ASN A 164 -0.16 19.32 -13.55
N ILE A 165 -1.44 19.01 -13.33
CA ILE A 165 -1.91 17.62 -13.20
C ILE A 165 -1.67 16.83 -14.50
N LYS A 166 -1.93 17.43 -15.66
CA LYS A 166 -1.66 16.78 -16.97
C LYS A 166 -0.17 16.54 -17.20
N ALA A 167 0.69 17.46 -16.73
CA ALA A 167 2.15 17.34 -16.87
C ALA A 167 2.75 16.19 -16.03
N MET A 168 2.04 15.72 -14.99
CA MET A 168 2.50 14.61 -14.14
C MET A 168 2.47 13.23 -14.83
N GLN A 169 1.96 13.12 -16.08
CA GLN A 169 1.99 11.90 -16.90
C GLN A 169 1.50 10.60 -16.22
N TRP A 170 0.48 10.67 -15.37
CA TRP A 170 -0.10 9.45 -14.80
C TRP A 170 -0.86 8.66 -15.88
N LEU A 171 -0.40 7.44 -16.14
CA LEU A 171 -0.91 6.52 -17.18
C LEU A 171 -2.43 6.23 -17.10
N ALA A 172 -3.10 6.58 -16.00
CA ALA A 172 -4.51 6.30 -15.74
C ALA A 172 -5.43 7.54 -15.68
N LEU A 173 -4.91 8.78 -15.80
CA LEU A 173 -5.72 9.99 -15.66
C LEU A 173 -6.36 10.41 -17.00
N ARG A 174 -7.66 10.18 -17.16
CA ARG A 174 -8.48 10.91 -18.13
C ARG A 174 -9.03 12.18 -17.48
N VAL A 175 -8.32 13.30 -17.63
CA VAL A 175 -8.78 14.61 -17.17
C VAL A 175 -9.94 15.08 -18.05
N ARG A 176 -11.16 15.05 -17.53
CA ARG A 176 -12.33 15.70 -18.16
C ARG A 176 -12.57 17.03 -17.44
N PHE A 177 -12.42 18.13 -18.17
CA PHE A 177 -12.79 19.47 -17.70
C PHE A 177 -14.29 19.66 -17.93
N ILE A 178 -15.03 20.08 -16.91
CA ILE A 178 -16.42 20.52 -17.06
C ILE A 178 -16.39 22.05 -17.00
N GLU A 179 -17.02 22.64 -18.00
CA GLU A 179 -17.10 24.07 -18.28
C GLU A 179 -17.70 24.88 -17.13
N GLU A 180 -17.41 26.18 -17.11
CA GLU A 180 -17.80 27.15 -16.08
C GLU A 180 -19.26 26.98 -15.65
N VAL A 181 -19.45 26.59 -14.38
CA VAL A 181 -20.79 26.52 -13.82
C VAL A 181 -21.15 27.88 -13.28
N LEU A 182 -22.15 28.52 -13.91
CA LEU A 182 -22.83 29.69 -13.35
C LEU A 182 -23.63 29.27 -12.11
N ILE A 183 -22.95 29.23 -10.95
CA ILE A 183 -23.62 29.08 -9.66
C ILE A 183 -24.24 30.44 -9.33
N GLY A 184 -25.58 30.52 -9.40
CA GLY A 184 -26.30 31.76 -9.13
C GLY A 184 -25.90 32.41 -7.80
N ASN A 185 -25.49 33.68 -7.86
CA ASN A 185 -25.24 34.65 -6.79
C ASN A 185 -25.20 34.13 -5.35
N ARG A 186 -24.29 33.20 -5.04
CA ARG A 186 -23.82 32.99 -3.67
C ARG A 186 -22.35 33.38 -3.64
N THR A 187 -22.09 34.52 -3.01
CA THR A 187 -20.74 34.93 -2.63
C THR A 187 -20.08 33.77 -1.89
N PRO A 188 -18.86 33.36 -2.26
CA PRO A 188 -18.13 32.34 -1.52
C PRO A 188 -17.97 32.84 -0.09
N ASP A 189 -18.65 32.18 0.84
CA ASP A 189 -18.51 32.47 2.25
C ASP A 189 -17.04 32.20 2.60
N LYS A 190 -16.39 33.15 3.29
CA LYS A 190 -14.99 33.02 3.74
C LYS A 190 -14.86 31.99 4.89
N GLY A 191 -15.65 30.93 4.83
CA GLY A 191 -15.55 29.78 5.71
C GLY A 191 -14.28 29.00 5.42
N GLU A 192 -13.67 28.48 6.47
CA GLU A 192 -12.44 27.69 6.43
C GLU A 192 -12.50 26.63 5.32
N ARG A 193 -11.56 26.72 4.39
CA ARG A 193 -11.33 25.73 3.34
C ARG A 193 -11.05 24.38 3.98
N ARG A 194 -12.07 23.55 4.11
CA ARG A 194 -11.96 22.20 4.68
C ARG A 194 -11.88 21.19 3.54
N TRP A 195 -10.72 20.55 3.43
CA TRP A 195 -10.55 19.38 2.58
C TRP A 195 -11.33 18.22 3.20
N ILE A 196 -12.16 17.57 2.39
CA ILE A 196 -12.92 16.38 2.79
C ILE A 196 -12.63 15.31 1.74
N GLU A 197 -12.07 14.19 2.20
CA GLU A 197 -11.80 13.01 1.38
C GLU A 197 -13.00 12.06 1.47
N PHE A 198 -13.45 11.55 0.32
CA PHE A 198 -14.54 10.60 0.23
C PHE A 198 -14.02 9.29 -0.36
N SER A 199 -14.46 8.17 0.21
CA SER A 199 -14.04 6.84 -0.23
C SER A 199 -14.94 6.28 -1.33
N LYS A 200 -16.16 6.84 -1.50
CA LYS A 200 -17.12 6.39 -2.52
C LYS A 200 -17.69 7.55 -3.31
N VAL A 201 -17.91 7.32 -4.61
CA VAL A 201 -18.57 8.30 -5.50
C VAL A 201 -19.97 8.68 -4.98
N GLY A 202 -20.71 7.74 -4.39
CA GLY A 202 -22.03 8.02 -3.80
C GLY A 202 -21.99 9.04 -2.66
N GLU A 203 -20.92 9.05 -1.85
CA GLU A 203 -20.75 10.01 -0.75
C GLU A 203 -20.49 11.42 -1.30
N VAL A 204 -19.74 11.53 -2.40
CA VAL A 204 -19.54 12.80 -3.12
C VAL A 204 -20.87 13.34 -3.67
N VAL A 205 -21.71 12.47 -4.25
CA VAL A 205 -23.02 12.88 -4.78
C VAL A 205 -23.94 13.35 -3.66
N GLU A 206 -23.97 12.67 -2.52
CA GLU A 206 -24.73 13.10 -1.35
C GLU A 206 -24.25 14.43 -0.80
N GLU A 207 -22.93 14.64 -0.72
CA GLU A 207 -22.38 15.91 -0.26
C GLU A 207 -22.68 17.05 -1.24
N MET A 208 -22.52 16.82 -2.55
CA MET A 208 -22.91 17.78 -3.58
C MET A 208 -24.40 18.11 -3.51
N ARG A 209 -25.26 17.13 -3.20
CA ARG A 209 -26.69 17.37 -2.96
C ARG A 209 -26.92 18.24 -1.72
N LYS A 210 -26.26 17.95 -0.59
CA LYS A 210 -26.36 18.79 0.63
C LYS A 210 -25.91 20.23 0.36
N LEU A 211 -24.90 20.41 -0.47
CA LEU A 211 -24.38 21.72 -0.88
C LEU A 211 -25.27 22.44 -1.92
N GLY A 212 -26.34 21.80 -2.42
CA GLY A 212 -27.18 22.33 -3.49
C GLY A 212 -26.48 22.42 -4.85
N ARG A 213 -25.47 21.58 -5.06
CA ARG A 213 -24.61 21.51 -6.25
C ARG A 213 -24.81 20.20 -7.03
N GLU A 214 -25.92 19.50 -6.83
CA GLU A 214 -26.17 18.20 -7.49
C GLU A 214 -26.23 18.28 -9.03
N GLN A 215 -26.63 19.44 -9.58
CA GLN A 215 -26.61 19.67 -11.03
C GLN A 215 -25.20 19.62 -11.67
N LEU A 216 -24.14 19.64 -10.85
CA LEU A 216 -22.75 19.52 -11.32
C LEU A 216 -22.32 18.08 -11.56
N VAL A 217 -23.14 17.12 -11.10
CA VAL A 217 -22.88 15.69 -11.23
C VAL A 217 -23.46 15.22 -12.57
N VAL A 218 -22.65 15.26 -13.62
CA VAL A 218 -23.13 15.05 -15.00
C VAL A 218 -23.22 13.58 -15.44
N GLU A 219 -22.37 12.69 -14.91
CA GLU A 219 -22.32 11.29 -15.36
C GLU A 219 -21.84 10.38 -14.23
N MET A 220 -22.71 9.47 -13.77
CA MET A 220 -22.30 8.38 -12.87
C MET A 220 -21.90 7.19 -13.74
N GLY A 221 -20.61 6.87 -13.81
CA GLY A 221 -20.13 5.69 -14.54
C GLY A 221 -20.83 4.40 -14.09
N ILE A 222 -20.99 3.47 -15.03
CA ILE A 222 -21.75 2.22 -14.91
C ILE A 222 -21.32 1.44 -13.66
N GLY A 223 -22.22 1.36 -12.67
CA GLY A 223 -21.99 0.65 -11.41
C GLY A 223 -22.92 1.07 -10.26
N SER A 224 -23.58 2.23 -10.38
CA SER A 224 -24.61 2.67 -9.43
C SER A 224 -25.92 1.92 -9.70
N ALA A 225 -26.07 0.77 -9.05
CA ALA A 225 -27.40 0.21 -8.83
C ALA A 225 -28.23 1.27 -8.08
N GLY A 226 -29.24 1.82 -8.76
CA GLY A 226 -30.15 2.81 -8.18
C GLY A 226 -30.94 2.22 -7.00
N PRO A 227 -31.31 3.03 -6.00
CA PRO A 227 -32.21 2.59 -4.95
C PRO A 227 -33.62 2.40 -5.54
N LYS A 228 -34.29 1.32 -5.11
CA LYS A 228 -35.75 1.17 -5.26
C LYS A 228 -36.48 2.13 -4.33
#